data_AF-Q69BF5-F1
#
_entry.id   AF-Q69BF5-F1
#
_cell.length_a   1.000
_cell.length_b   1.000
_cell.length_c   1.000
_cell.angle_alpha   90.00
_cell.angle_beta   90.00
_cell.angle_gamma   90.00
#
_symmetry.space_group_name_H-M   'P 1'
#
loop_
_entity.id
_entity.type
_entity.pdbx_description
1 polymer ?
#
loop_
_entity_poly.entity_id
_entity_poly.type
_entity_poly.pdbx_seq_one_letter_code
_entity_poly.pdbx_strand_id
1 'polypeptide(L)'
;MSNKVIINKQEVQFGTQDNQIFCTSLDVAKVFGKRHDHVLRDIENILNDLREIGTSQDLLNFGEVVRISKTTNPKNGKLVNRKMPMYNLTRDGFSLLAMGFTGKKALQFKIAFINAFNEMEKLLQKEIKSPNKYLTDLMELIYPNLPQNDYKVSVTITDNPYSKEAKNVFSLNYLVDNRTPKDPKKLQ
;
A
#
# COMPACT_ATOMS: atom_id res chain seq x y z
N MET A 1 -16.30 10.04 -1.89
CA MET A 1 -16.45 9.61 -3.30
C MET A 1 -16.13 8.12 -3.35
N SER A 2 -16.95 7.27 -3.97
CA SER A 2 -16.66 5.84 -4.05
C SER A 2 -15.94 5.48 -5.36
N ASN A 3 -14.77 4.86 -5.28
CA ASN A 3 -14.01 4.40 -6.45
C ASN A 3 -14.33 2.92 -6.72
N LYS A 4 -14.68 2.60 -7.97
CA LYS A 4 -14.98 1.24 -8.42
C LYS A 4 -13.76 0.66 -9.12
N VAL A 5 -13.39 -0.57 -8.76
CA VAL A 5 -12.25 -1.29 -9.36
C VAL A 5 -12.68 -2.71 -9.70
N ILE A 6 -12.23 -3.23 -10.84
CA ILE A 6 -12.47 -4.62 -11.24
C ILE A 6 -11.30 -5.48 -10.76
N ILE A 7 -11.58 -6.44 -9.88
CA ILE A 7 -10.60 -7.40 -9.35
C ILE A 7 -11.12 -8.81 -9.61
N ASN A 8 -10.34 -9.66 -10.28
CA ASN A 8 -10.75 -11.02 -10.66
C ASN A 8 -12.13 -11.08 -11.36
N LYS A 9 -12.40 -10.12 -12.25
CA LYS A 9 -13.69 -9.95 -12.96
C LYS A 9 -14.88 -9.63 -12.04
N GLN A 10 -14.64 -9.17 -10.82
CA GLN A 10 -15.66 -8.71 -9.88
C GLN A 10 -15.52 -7.21 -9.66
N GLU A 11 -16.63 -6.49 -9.67
CA GLU A 11 -16.66 -5.08 -9.30
C GLU A 11 -16.58 -4.97 -7.76
N VAL A 12 -15.56 -4.24 -7.29
CA VAL A 12 -15.36 -3.91 -5.88
C VAL A 12 -15.53 -2.40 -5.74
N GLN A 13 -16.41 -2.00 -4.81
CA GLN A 13 -16.60 -0.60 -4.47
C GLN A 13 -15.82 -0.29 -3.20
N PHE A 14 -14.82 0.57 -3.33
CA PHE A 14 -14.07 1.07 -2.19
C PHE A 14 -14.78 2.29 -1.61
N GLY A 15 -15.09 2.22 -0.32
CA GLY A 15 -15.64 3.33 0.44
C GLY A 15 -14.54 4.16 1.09
N THR A 16 -14.84 5.41 1.40
CA THR A 16 -13.96 6.31 2.15
C THR A 16 -14.70 6.78 3.40
N GLN A 17 -14.16 6.49 4.58
CA GLN A 17 -14.66 6.99 5.86
C GLN A 17 -13.45 7.41 6.69
N ASP A 18 -13.50 8.61 7.28
CA ASP A 18 -12.41 9.17 8.11
C ASP A 18 -11.03 9.14 7.41
N ASN A 19 -11.02 9.41 6.11
CA ASN A 19 -9.83 9.36 5.24
C ASN A 19 -9.18 7.96 5.08
N GLN A 20 -9.86 6.91 5.53
CA GLN A 20 -9.47 5.52 5.32
C GLN A 20 -10.30 4.88 4.21
N ILE A 21 -9.63 4.06 3.39
CA ILE A 21 -10.27 3.27 2.34
C ILE A 21 -10.66 1.91 2.91
N PHE A 22 -11.89 1.48 2.65
CA PHE A 22 -12.39 0.18 3.09
C PHE A 22 -13.06 -0.60 1.96
N CYS A 23 -13.05 -1.92 2.08
CA CYS A 23 -13.84 -2.84 1.26
C CYS A 23 -14.76 -3.69 2.15
N THR A 24 -15.76 -4.33 1.57
CA THR A 24 -16.68 -5.15 2.36
C THR A 24 -16.29 -6.62 2.36
N SER A 25 -16.56 -7.33 3.47
CA SER A 25 -16.45 -8.80 3.54
C SER A 25 -17.22 -9.53 2.42
N LEU A 26 -18.30 -8.92 1.90
CA LEU A 26 -19.06 -9.45 0.78
C LEU A 26 -18.28 -9.34 -0.54
N ASP A 27 -17.58 -8.22 -0.76
CA ASP A 27 -16.74 -8.03 -1.94
C ASP A 27 -15.54 -8.96 -1.91
N VAL A 28 -14.93 -9.15 -0.74
CA VAL A 28 -13.89 -10.17 -0.53
C VAL A 28 -14.40 -11.56 -0.90
N ALA A 29 -15.58 -11.94 -0.40
CA ALA A 29 -16.19 -13.23 -0.73
C ALA A 29 -16.35 -13.43 -2.26
N LYS A 30 -16.85 -12.41 -2.97
CA LYS A 30 -17.00 -12.44 -4.44
C LYS A 30 -15.66 -12.59 -5.16
N VAL A 31 -14.66 -11.76 -4.82
CA VAL A 31 -13.35 -11.73 -5.47
C VAL A 31 -12.65 -13.09 -5.35
N PHE A 32 -12.64 -13.66 -4.15
CA PHE A 32 -12.00 -14.96 -3.89
C PHE A 32 -12.89 -16.16 -4.23
N GLY A 33 -14.15 -15.95 -4.60
CA GLY A 33 -15.10 -17.02 -4.91
C GLY A 33 -15.44 -17.89 -3.70
N LYS A 34 -15.52 -17.28 -2.51
CA LYS A 34 -15.88 -17.95 -1.26
C LYS A 34 -17.33 -17.63 -0.89
N ARG A 35 -17.97 -18.50 -0.11
CA ARG A 35 -19.27 -18.16 0.48
C ARG A 35 -19.07 -17.08 1.55
N HIS A 36 -19.98 -16.12 1.61
CA HIS A 36 -19.85 -14.98 2.53
C HIS A 36 -19.91 -15.41 4.00
N ASP A 37 -20.70 -16.41 4.36
CA ASP A 37 -20.77 -16.96 5.71
C ASP A 37 -19.46 -17.60 6.17
N HIS A 38 -18.71 -18.25 5.26
CA HIS A 38 -17.36 -18.72 5.59
C HIS A 38 -16.41 -17.56 5.84
N VAL A 39 -16.52 -16.48 5.06
CA VAL A 39 -15.71 -15.27 5.27
C VAL A 39 -16.03 -14.62 6.62
N LEU A 40 -17.30 -14.55 7.02
CA LEU A 40 -17.69 -14.03 8.34
C LEU A 40 -17.11 -14.88 9.48
N ARG A 41 -17.14 -16.21 9.34
CA ARG A 41 -16.53 -17.12 10.32
C ARG A 41 -15.02 -16.92 10.39
N ASP A 42 -14.34 -16.80 9.25
CA ASP A 42 -12.89 -16.61 9.20
C ASP A 42 -12.50 -15.24 9.83
N ILE A 43 -13.32 -14.20 9.66
CA ILE A 43 -13.16 -12.91 10.37
C ILE A 43 -13.31 -13.08 11.88
N GLU A 44 -14.35 -13.79 12.35
CA GLU A 44 -14.55 -13.98 13.80
C GLU A 44 -13.40 -14.76 14.43
N ASN A 45 -12.86 -15.76 13.74
CA ASN A 45 -11.66 -16.47 14.20
C ASN A 45 -10.47 -15.51 14.36
N ILE A 46 -10.23 -14.64 13.37
CA ILE A 46 -9.18 -13.61 13.47
C ILE A 46 -9.44 -12.68 14.66
N LEU A 47 -10.68 -12.23 14.87
CA LEU A 47 -11.02 -11.36 15.99
C LEU A 47 -10.76 -12.04 17.34
N ASN A 48 -11.03 -13.34 17.46
CA ASN A 48 -10.70 -14.11 18.66
C ASN A 48 -9.19 -14.22 18.85
N ASP A 49 -8.43 -14.59 17.82
CA ASP A 49 -6.98 -14.67 17.88
C ASP A 49 -6.36 -13.32 18.28
N LEU A 50 -6.84 -12.20 17.72
CA LEU A 50 -6.40 -10.84 18.05
C LEU A 50 -6.69 -10.47 19.51
N ARG A 51 -7.84 -10.89 20.05
CA ARG A 51 -8.18 -10.71 21.48
C ARG A 51 -7.25 -11.52 22.37
N GLU A 52 -6.91 -12.75 21.98
CA GLU A 52 -6.02 -13.63 22.73
C GLU A 52 -4.58 -13.12 22.79
N ILE A 53 -4.04 -12.61 21.67
CA ILE A 53 -2.67 -12.05 21.64
C ILE A 53 -2.58 -10.62 22.22
N GLY A 54 -3.72 -10.01 22.57
CA GLY A 54 -3.78 -8.72 23.25
C GLY A 54 -3.61 -7.49 22.36
N THR A 55 -3.80 -7.61 21.04
CA THR A 55 -3.63 -6.50 20.08
C THR A 55 -4.95 -5.82 19.77
N SER A 56 -5.54 -5.17 20.78
CA SER A 56 -6.89 -4.57 20.69
C SER A 56 -7.05 -3.51 19.59
N GLN A 57 -5.98 -2.85 19.17
CA GLN A 57 -6.02 -1.85 18.11
C GLN A 57 -6.36 -2.46 16.74
N ASP A 58 -5.89 -3.69 16.48
CA ASP A 58 -6.09 -4.37 15.20
C ASP A 58 -7.54 -4.83 14.99
N LEU A 59 -8.33 -4.91 16.07
CA LEU A 59 -9.77 -5.15 15.99
C LEU A 59 -10.48 -4.05 15.19
N LEU A 60 -9.95 -2.81 15.22
CA LEU A 60 -10.52 -1.68 14.47
C LEU A 60 -10.40 -1.84 12.96
N ASN A 61 -9.58 -2.80 12.49
CA ASN A 61 -9.52 -3.14 11.07
C ASN A 61 -10.79 -3.84 10.56
N PHE A 62 -11.69 -4.25 11.46
CA PHE A 62 -12.92 -4.99 11.19
C PHE A 62 -14.15 -4.24 11.73
N GLY A 63 -14.68 -3.30 10.95
CA GLY A 63 -15.88 -2.53 11.32
C GLY A 63 -17.17 -3.30 11.04
N GLU A 64 -17.89 -3.72 12.08
CA GLU A 64 -19.20 -4.36 11.94
C GLU A 64 -20.23 -3.44 11.28
N VAL A 65 -20.89 -3.95 10.23
CA VAL A 65 -21.98 -3.26 9.54
C VAL A 65 -23.09 -4.24 9.18
N VAL A 66 -24.31 -3.73 8.99
CA VAL A 66 -25.47 -4.54 8.65
C VAL A 66 -26.04 -4.10 7.31
N ARG A 67 -26.09 -5.03 6.36
CA ARG A 67 -26.82 -4.82 5.11
C ARG A 67 -28.28 -5.22 5.31
N ILE A 68 -29.19 -4.34 4.91
CA ILE A 68 -30.62 -4.67 4.86
C ILE A 68 -30.96 -5.15 3.44
N SER A 69 -31.50 -6.35 3.34
CA SER A 69 -32.02 -6.90 2.08
C SER A 69 -33.53 -7.07 2.20
N LYS A 70 -34.29 -6.53 1.26
CA LYS A 70 -35.72 -6.82 1.16
C LYS A 70 -35.89 -8.24 0.64
N THR A 71 -36.71 -9.04 1.31
CA THR A 71 -37.05 -10.41 0.90
C THR A 71 -38.52 -10.66 1.17
N THR A 72 -39.11 -11.64 0.50
CA THR A 72 -40.48 -12.06 0.75
C THR A 72 -40.52 -13.08 1.89
N ASN A 73 -41.44 -12.91 2.83
CA ASN A 73 -41.68 -13.89 3.89
C ASN A 73 -42.35 -15.13 3.27
N PRO A 74 -41.73 -16.33 3.38
CA PRO A 74 -42.26 -17.54 2.78
C PRO A 74 -43.66 -17.93 3.28
N LYS A 75 -44.03 -17.51 4.49
CA LYS A 75 -45.31 -17.90 5.12
C LYS A 75 -46.50 -17.05 4.67
N ASN A 76 -46.30 -15.78 4.33
CA ASN A 76 -47.40 -14.85 4.08
C ASN A 76 -47.19 -13.91 2.88
N GLY A 77 -46.13 -14.09 2.10
CA GLY A 77 -45.88 -13.30 0.90
C GLY A 77 -45.54 -11.83 1.13
N LYS A 78 -45.42 -11.37 2.39
CA LYS A 78 -45.13 -9.97 2.69
C LYS A 78 -43.65 -9.66 2.53
N LEU A 79 -43.34 -8.47 2.02
CA LEU A 79 -41.98 -7.95 2.01
C LEU A 79 -41.50 -7.70 3.45
N VAL A 80 -40.35 -8.26 3.78
CA VAL A 80 -39.68 -8.10 5.06
C VAL A 80 -38.22 -7.71 4.85
N ASN A 81 -37.68 -6.95 5.80
CA ASN A 81 -36.28 -6.59 5.82
C ASN A 81 -35.48 -7.68 6.52
N ARG A 82 -34.56 -8.33 5.80
CA ARG A 82 -33.59 -9.26 6.36
C ARG A 82 -32.29 -8.49 6.65
N LYS A 83 -31.89 -8.50 7.92
CA LYS A 83 -30.56 -8.03 8.34
C LYS A 83 -29.52 -9.09 7.97
N MET A 84 -28.44 -8.65 7.33
CA MET A 84 -27.32 -9.50 6.93
C MET A 84 -26.04 -8.88 7.50
N PRO A 85 -25.41 -9.51 8.50
CA PRO A 85 -24.18 -9.01 9.09
C PRO A 85 -23.05 -9.06 8.06
N MET A 86 -22.15 -8.09 8.14
CA MET A 86 -20.97 -7.97 7.30
C MET A 86 -19.94 -7.06 8.00
N TYR A 87 -18.71 -7.08 7.50
CA TYR A 87 -17.66 -6.18 7.96
C TYR A 87 -17.21 -5.23 6.84
N ASN A 88 -16.93 -3.99 7.20
CA ASN A 88 -16.03 -3.09 6.49
C ASN A 88 -14.60 -3.40 6.95
N LEU A 89 -13.73 -3.65 5.99
CA LEU A 89 -12.35 -4.04 6.21
C LEU A 89 -11.44 -2.92 5.73
N THR A 90 -10.54 -2.48 6.60
CA THR A 90 -9.40 -1.64 6.19
C THR A 90 -8.46 -2.45 5.29
N ARG A 91 -7.44 -1.80 4.72
CA ARG A 91 -6.36 -2.49 4.01
C ARG A 91 -5.73 -3.60 4.86
N ASP A 92 -5.52 -3.34 6.14
CA ASP A 92 -4.80 -4.23 7.03
C ASP A 92 -5.69 -5.41 7.46
N GLY A 93 -6.98 -5.15 7.75
CA GLY A 93 -7.96 -6.21 8.02
C GLY A 93 -8.20 -7.12 6.82
N PHE A 94 -8.26 -6.54 5.62
CA PHE A 94 -8.28 -7.31 4.38
C PHE A 94 -7.04 -8.19 4.22
N SER A 95 -5.85 -7.66 4.55
CA SER A 95 -4.58 -8.39 4.41
C SER A 95 -4.53 -9.59 5.35
N LEU A 96 -4.89 -9.40 6.64
CA LEU A 96 -4.99 -10.48 7.62
C LEU A 96 -5.91 -11.61 7.13
N LEU A 97 -7.11 -11.24 6.65
CA LEU A 97 -8.08 -12.19 6.13
C LEU A 97 -7.56 -12.92 4.88
N ALA A 98 -7.00 -12.20 3.91
CA ALA A 98 -6.54 -12.76 2.65
C ALA A 98 -5.33 -13.72 2.83
N MET A 99 -4.48 -13.49 3.83
CA MET A 99 -3.33 -14.36 4.13
C MET A 99 -3.76 -15.76 4.57
N GLY A 100 -4.87 -15.89 5.32
CA GLY A 100 -5.46 -17.16 5.73
C GLY A 100 -6.16 -17.94 4.61
N PHE A 101 -6.45 -17.30 3.47
CA PHE A 101 -7.17 -17.96 2.38
C PHE A 101 -6.33 -18.97 1.61
N THR A 102 -6.98 -20.07 1.21
CA THR A 102 -6.44 -21.12 0.34
C THR A 102 -7.15 -21.17 -1.02
N GLY A 103 -6.52 -21.81 -2.01
CA GLY A 103 -7.04 -22.01 -3.37
C GLY A 103 -6.33 -21.18 -4.46
N LYS A 104 -6.61 -21.46 -5.74
CA LYS A 104 -5.89 -20.86 -6.90
C LYS A 104 -5.91 -19.33 -6.91
N LYS A 105 -7.08 -18.71 -6.67
CA LYS A 105 -7.22 -17.25 -6.61
C LYS A 105 -6.46 -16.63 -5.44
N ALA A 106 -6.51 -17.28 -4.28
CA ALA A 106 -5.75 -16.84 -3.10
C ALA A 106 -4.24 -16.93 -3.36
N LEU A 107 -3.78 -18.01 -3.99
CA LEU A 107 -2.37 -18.16 -4.37
C LEU A 107 -1.92 -17.08 -5.36
N GLN A 108 -2.72 -16.78 -6.39
CA GLN A 108 -2.44 -15.69 -7.32
C GLN A 108 -2.28 -14.34 -6.61
N PHE A 109 -3.19 -14.03 -5.68
CA PHE A 109 -3.09 -12.83 -4.85
C PHE A 109 -1.81 -12.81 -4.01
N LYS A 110 -1.47 -13.92 -3.34
CA LYS A 110 -0.24 -14.03 -2.53
C LYS A 110 1.01 -13.78 -3.35
N ILE A 111 1.10 -14.33 -4.57
CA ILE A 111 2.21 -14.06 -5.50
C ILE A 111 2.27 -12.59 -5.90
N ALA A 112 1.12 -11.98 -6.23
CA ALA A 112 1.08 -10.56 -6.57
C ALA A 112 1.53 -9.67 -5.39
N PHE A 113 1.13 -10.01 -4.17
CA PHE A 113 1.55 -9.33 -2.95
C PHE A 113 3.07 -9.45 -2.72
N ILE A 114 3.63 -10.65 -2.85
CA ILE A 114 5.09 -10.89 -2.74
C ILE A 114 5.87 -10.07 -3.77
N ASN A 115 5.40 -10.02 -5.02
CA ASN A 115 6.05 -9.23 -6.06
C ASN A 115 6.04 -7.73 -5.74
N ALA A 116 4.90 -7.20 -5.29
CA ALA A 116 4.80 -5.80 -4.87
C ALA A 116 5.73 -5.49 -3.68
N PHE A 117 5.85 -6.42 -2.73
CA PHE A 117 6.78 -6.29 -1.62
C PHE A 117 8.24 -6.25 -2.08
N ASN A 118 8.65 -7.16 -2.98
CA ASN A 118 10.01 -7.20 -3.51
C ASN A 118 10.35 -5.92 -4.30
N GLU A 119 9.39 -5.35 -5.04
CA GLU A 119 9.60 -4.08 -5.72
C GLU A 119 9.76 -2.92 -4.73
N MET A 120 8.95 -2.87 -3.67
CA MET A 120 9.13 -1.90 -2.59
C MET A 120 10.48 -2.08 -1.88
N GLU A 121 10.90 -3.31 -1.60
CA GLU A 121 12.21 -3.60 -1.00
C GLU A 121 13.35 -3.07 -1.89
N LYS A 122 13.29 -3.31 -3.20
CA LYS A 122 14.28 -2.76 -4.15
C LYS A 122 14.29 -1.24 -4.15
N LEU A 123 13.14 -0.58 -4.04
CA LEU A 123 13.07 0.88 -3.96
C LEU A 123 13.73 1.40 -2.68
N LEU A 124 13.47 0.77 -1.54
CA LEU A 124 14.08 1.12 -0.25
C LEU A 124 15.59 0.81 -0.23
N GLN A 125 16.04 -0.25 -0.90
CA GLN A 125 17.47 -0.56 -1.08
C GLN A 125 18.18 0.41 -2.03
N LYS A 126 17.45 1.06 -2.95
CA LYS A 126 17.98 2.11 -3.82
C LYS A 126 18.14 3.45 -3.11
N GLU A 127 17.58 3.63 -1.92
CA GLU A 127 17.91 4.79 -1.09
C GLU A 127 19.40 4.73 -0.73
N ILE A 128 20.17 5.67 -1.26
CA ILE A 128 21.58 5.84 -0.91
C ILE A 128 21.62 6.32 0.54
N LYS A 129 21.73 5.38 1.49
CA LYS A 129 22.06 5.72 2.88
C LYS A 129 23.54 6.05 2.94
N SER A 130 23.86 7.34 2.87
CA SER A 130 25.23 7.80 3.09
C SER A 130 25.60 7.54 4.56
N PRO A 131 26.73 6.86 4.86
CA PRO A 131 27.24 6.77 6.22
C PRO A 131 27.68 8.15 6.76
N ASN A 132 27.84 9.14 5.87
CA ASN A 132 28.11 10.52 6.23
C ASN A 132 26.79 11.32 6.33
N LYS A 133 26.40 11.67 7.55
CA LYS A 133 25.21 12.47 7.87
C LYS A 133 25.16 13.81 7.12
N TYR A 134 26.30 14.47 6.93
CA TYR A 134 26.34 15.79 6.28
C TYR A 134 25.90 15.73 4.81
N LEU A 135 26.16 14.62 4.11
CA LEU A 135 25.70 14.46 2.73
C LEU A 135 24.19 14.24 2.66
N THR A 136 23.61 13.56 3.66
CA THR A 136 22.16 13.39 3.79
C THR A 136 21.49 14.74 4.08
N ASP A 137 21.98 15.48 5.08
CA ASP A 137 21.45 16.80 5.47
C ASP A 137 21.52 17.79 4.29
N LEU A 138 22.60 17.75 3.49
CA LEU A 138 22.77 18.59 2.31
C LEU A 138 21.76 18.25 1.21
N MET A 139 21.48 16.97 0.98
CA MET A 139 20.46 16.54 0.00
C MET A 139 19.05 16.93 0.45
N GLU A 140 18.73 16.81 1.73
CA GLU A 140 17.45 17.26 2.30
C GLU A 140 17.25 18.78 2.13
N LEU A 141 18.31 19.58 2.26
CA LEU A 141 18.26 21.02 2.02
C LEU A 141 18.07 21.38 0.55
N ILE A 142 18.75 20.65 -0.35
CA ILE A 142 18.72 20.95 -1.78
C ILE A 142 17.37 20.54 -2.40
N TYR A 143 16.85 19.36 -2.04
CA TYR A 143 15.72 18.74 -2.74
C TYR A 143 14.48 19.65 -2.88
N PRO A 144 14.00 20.35 -1.83
CA PRO A 144 12.85 21.26 -1.93
C PRO A 144 13.11 22.51 -2.79
N ASN A 145 14.38 22.86 -3.02
CA ASN A 145 14.79 24.07 -3.74
C ASN A 145 15.12 23.80 -5.21
N LEU A 146 14.95 22.56 -5.68
CA LEU A 146 15.21 22.21 -7.08
C LEU A 146 14.17 22.85 -8.01
N PRO A 147 14.59 23.47 -9.13
CA PRO A 147 13.66 24.07 -10.09
C PRO A 147 12.92 22.99 -10.88
N GLN A 148 11.74 23.34 -11.40
CA GLN A 148 10.94 22.44 -12.25
C GLN A 148 11.46 22.33 -13.70
N ASN A 149 12.24 23.32 -14.16
CA ASN A 149 12.86 23.35 -15.48
C ASN A 149 14.24 22.69 -15.47
N ASP A 150 14.82 22.42 -16.65
CA ASP A 150 16.17 21.83 -16.78
C ASP A 150 17.22 22.59 -15.94
N TYR A 151 18.04 21.85 -15.19
CA TYR A 151 19.06 22.41 -14.32
C TYR A 151 20.35 21.59 -14.33
N LYS A 152 21.45 22.24 -13.95
CA LYS A 152 22.77 21.61 -13.83
C LYS A 152 23.17 21.52 -12.36
N VAL A 153 23.60 20.34 -11.94
CA VAL A 153 24.22 20.10 -10.63
C VAL A 153 25.73 19.98 -10.84
N SER A 154 26.51 20.74 -10.08
CA SER A 154 27.98 20.65 -10.07
C SER A 154 28.44 20.36 -8.64
N VAL A 155 29.09 19.22 -8.44
CA VAL A 155 29.60 18.79 -7.13
C VAL A 155 31.12 18.71 -7.20
N THR A 156 31.81 19.36 -6.26
CA THR A 156 33.27 19.30 -6.12
C THR A 156 33.64 18.97 -4.68
N ILE A 157 34.56 18.03 -4.49
CA ILE A 157 35.13 17.67 -3.18
C ILE A 157 36.63 17.92 -3.25
N THR A 158 37.18 18.65 -2.28
CA THR A 158 38.62 18.94 -2.17
C THR A 158 39.23 18.20 -0.98
N ASP A 159 40.54 17.96 -1.03
CA ASP A 159 41.30 17.29 0.03
C ASP A 159 41.53 18.18 1.26
N ASN A 160 41.48 19.50 1.08
CA ASN A 160 41.60 20.49 2.14
C ASN A 160 40.64 21.67 1.91
N PRO A 161 39.62 21.88 2.76
CA PRO A 161 38.66 22.96 2.55
C PRO A 161 39.22 24.36 2.87
N TYR A 162 40.38 24.47 3.53
CA TYR A 162 40.94 25.74 4.01
C TYR A 162 42.18 26.21 3.24
N SER A 163 42.71 25.38 2.34
CA SER A 163 43.91 25.72 1.56
C SER A 163 43.56 26.29 0.19
N LYS A 164 44.29 27.32 -0.24
CA LYS A 164 44.24 27.82 -1.62
C LYS A 164 44.88 26.86 -2.63
N GLU A 165 45.69 25.91 -2.16
CA GLU A 165 46.36 24.88 -2.97
C GLU A 165 45.64 23.53 -2.91
N ALA A 166 44.39 23.51 -2.44
CA ALA A 166 43.62 22.28 -2.29
C ALA A 166 43.42 21.58 -3.64
N LYS A 167 43.58 20.25 -3.63
CA LYS A 167 43.40 19.41 -4.82
C LYS A 167 41.97 18.92 -4.89
N ASN A 168 41.42 18.89 -6.10
CA ASN A 168 40.12 18.26 -6.36
C ASN A 168 40.25 16.74 -6.21
N VAL A 169 39.53 16.19 -5.25
CA VAL A 169 39.41 14.73 -5.03
C VAL A 169 38.31 14.14 -5.91
N PHE A 170 37.23 14.90 -6.11
CA PHE A 170 36.10 14.49 -6.93
C PHE A 170 35.43 15.68 -7.59
N SER A 171 34.96 15.51 -8.81
CA SER A 171 34.15 16.50 -9.51
C SER A 171 33.13 15.82 -10.41
N LEU A 172 31.87 16.21 -10.28
CA LEU A 172 30.77 15.72 -11.12
C LEU A 172 29.94 16.89 -11.62
N ASN A 173 29.73 16.93 -12.94
CA ASN A 173 28.79 17.83 -13.58
C ASN A 173 27.65 17.00 -14.16
N TYR A 174 26.44 17.21 -13.67
CA TYR A 174 25.27 16.45 -14.06
C TYR A 174 24.17 17.38 -14.57
N LEU A 175 23.71 17.14 -15.80
CA LEU A 175 22.57 17.85 -16.39
C LEU A 175 21.30 17.05 -16.11
N VAL A 176 20.35 17.66 -15.40
CA VAL A 176 19.00 17.13 -15.24
C VAL A 176 18.14 17.79 -16.31
N ASP A 177 17.96 17.10 -17.43
CA ASP A 177 17.04 17.50 -18.48
C ASP A 177 15.88 16.50 -18.59
N ASN A 178 14.65 17.00 -18.77
CA ASN A 178 13.47 16.15 -18.92
C ASN A 178 13.31 15.59 -20.35
N ARG A 179 14.28 15.82 -21.24
CA ARG A 179 14.22 15.47 -22.67
C ARG A 179 15.04 14.22 -22.99
N THR A 180 15.99 13.87 -22.13
CA THR A 180 16.96 12.79 -22.26
C THR A 180 17.29 12.24 -20.87
N PRO A 181 16.56 11.22 -20.37
CA PRO A 181 16.92 10.55 -19.12
C PRO A 181 18.25 9.80 -19.33
N LYS A 182 19.38 10.45 -19.04
CA LYS A 182 20.66 9.77 -18.98
C LYS A 182 20.77 9.13 -17.61
N ASP A 183 20.70 7.80 -17.57
CA ASP A 183 21.07 7.04 -16.38
C ASP A 183 22.51 7.41 -15.98
N PRO A 184 22.77 7.89 -14.74
CA PRO A 184 24.11 8.25 -14.28
C PRO A 184 25.11 7.09 -14.32
N LYS A 185 24.66 5.84 -14.52
CA LYS A 185 25.53 4.66 -14.70
C LYS A 185 25.92 4.36 -16.15
N LYS A 186 25.43 5.11 -17.15
CA LYS A 186 25.75 4.89 -18.58
C LYS A 186 27.07 5.52 -19.05
N LEU A 187 27.88 6.04 -18.14
CA LEU A 187 29.25 6.52 -18.42
C LEU A 187 30.26 5.66 -17.65
N GLN A 188 30.38 4.39 -18.05
CA GLN A 188 31.59 3.57 -17.93
C GLN A 188 31.71 2.72 -19.20
#